data_AF-A0A2D7ZA63-F1
#
_entry.id   AF-A0A2D7ZA63-F1
#
_cell.length_a   1.000
_cell.length_b   1.000
_cell.length_c   1.000
_cell.angle_alpha   90.00
_cell.angle_beta   90.00
_cell.angle_gamma   90.00
#
_symmetry.space_group_name_H-M   'P 1'
#
loop_
_entity.id
_entity.type
_entity.pdbx_description
1 polymer ?
#
loop_
_entity_poly.entity_id
_entity_poly.type
_entity_poly.pdbx_seq_one_letter_code
_entity_poly.pdbx_strand_id
1 'polypeptide(L)'
;MDDDMLEQMALSSSAQHFRDDSGEETADNMLLFADILLYMAAGSCIILALSQIWGDSIDPRTWSWGQIDVLMLVAGIGLWLCSQAINNFRRILPTWLRILLKLPMAPKSIAEQSSESVKRRGRILLLAAGLAVVGGWRVNIGASELAGRIGVPFWTVLVGLAILLALTGLRWIQMADQESTVKVF
;
A
#
# COMPACT_ATOMS: atom_id res chain seq x y z
N MET A 1 -1.14 -52.27 -9.30
CA MET A 1 -0.91 -50.93 -8.73
C MET A 1 -0.01 -51.18 -7.54
N ASP A 2 1.21 -50.67 -7.57
CA ASP A 2 2.25 -51.00 -6.60
C ASP A 2 2.06 -50.18 -5.31
N ASP A 3 2.28 -50.80 -4.15
CA ASP A 3 2.06 -50.15 -2.85
C ASP A 3 2.97 -48.92 -2.67
N ASP A 4 4.18 -48.95 -3.21
CA ASP A 4 5.11 -47.79 -3.25
C ASP A 4 4.54 -46.59 -4.01
N MET A 5 3.73 -46.85 -5.05
CA MET A 5 3.12 -45.79 -5.86
C MET A 5 1.93 -45.16 -5.14
N LEU A 6 1.21 -45.95 -4.33
CA LEU A 6 0.16 -45.48 -3.43
C LEU A 6 0.73 -44.63 -2.29
N GLU A 7 1.87 -45.04 -1.72
CA GLU A 7 2.55 -44.30 -0.67
C GLU A 7 3.13 -42.97 -1.19
N GLN A 8 3.72 -42.96 -2.38
CA GLN A 8 4.15 -41.70 -3.02
C GLN A 8 2.98 -40.76 -3.36
N MET A 9 1.84 -41.28 -3.81
CA MET A 9 0.65 -40.44 -4.04
C MET A 9 0.06 -39.92 -2.73
N ALA A 10 0.02 -40.74 -1.68
CA ALA A 10 -0.42 -40.32 -0.36
C ALA A 10 0.50 -39.25 0.24
N LEU A 11 1.83 -39.40 0.09
CA LEU A 11 2.81 -38.43 0.57
C LEU A 11 2.78 -37.13 -0.24
N SER A 12 2.66 -37.18 -1.56
CA SER A 12 2.54 -35.97 -2.40
C SER A 12 1.23 -35.23 -2.19
N SER A 13 0.12 -35.97 -2.05
CA SER A 13 -1.19 -35.40 -1.71
C SER A 13 -1.20 -34.81 -0.30
N SER A 14 -0.59 -35.48 0.68
CA SER A 14 -0.45 -34.97 2.06
C SER A 14 0.46 -33.74 2.10
N ALA A 15 1.59 -33.74 1.40
CA ALA A 15 2.50 -32.60 1.33
C ALA A 15 1.86 -31.37 0.66
N GLN A 16 0.98 -31.57 -0.33
CA GLN A 16 0.17 -30.49 -0.91
C GLN A 16 -0.93 -30.02 0.05
N HIS A 17 -1.51 -30.92 0.85
CA HIS A 17 -2.55 -30.58 1.82
C HIS A 17 -2.01 -29.91 3.10
N PHE A 18 -0.75 -30.15 3.45
CA PHE A 18 -0.04 -29.51 4.57
C PHE A 18 0.79 -28.29 4.17
N ARG A 19 0.77 -27.88 2.89
CA ARG A 19 1.31 -26.59 2.48
C ARG A 19 0.37 -25.52 3.05
N ASP A 20 0.86 -24.79 4.04
CA ASP A 20 0.08 -23.79 4.78
C ASP A 20 -0.19 -22.57 3.88
N ASP A 21 -1.20 -22.68 3.01
CA ASP A 21 -1.62 -21.63 2.07
C ASP A 21 -2.26 -20.41 2.81
N SER A 22 -2.48 -20.52 4.13
CA SER A 22 -3.01 -19.43 4.97
C SER A 22 -2.07 -18.22 5.04
N GLY A 23 -0.75 -18.45 4.97
CA GLY A 23 0.26 -17.40 4.91
C GLY A 23 0.24 -16.63 3.58
N GLU A 24 -0.06 -17.35 2.48
CA GLU A 24 -0.12 -16.80 1.12
C GLU A 24 -1.34 -15.88 0.97
N GLU A 25 -2.52 -16.34 1.40
CA GLU A 25 -3.76 -15.54 1.37
C GLU A 25 -3.66 -14.30 2.28
N THR A 26 -3.08 -14.44 3.47
CA THR A 26 -2.89 -13.33 4.41
C THR A 26 -2.01 -12.24 3.81
N ALA A 27 -0.94 -12.64 3.12
CA ALA A 27 0.04 -11.70 2.60
C ALA A 27 -0.42 -11.03 1.29
N ASP A 28 -1.22 -11.71 0.46
CA ASP A 28 -1.91 -11.11 -0.68
C ASP A 28 -2.98 -10.09 -0.24
N ASN A 29 -3.77 -10.42 0.78
CA ASN A 29 -4.73 -9.48 1.39
C ASN A 29 -4.04 -8.26 1.99
N MET A 30 -2.87 -8.45 2.57
CA MET A 30 -2.06 -7.37 3.12
C MET A 30 -1.50 -6.45 2.03
N LEU A 31 -1.15 -7.00 0.85
CA LEU A 31 -0.72 -6.20 -0.31
C LEU A 31 -1.85 -5.28 -0.79
N LEU A 32 -3.05 -5.84 -0.90
CA LEU A 32 -4.23 -5.09 -1.30
C LEU A 32 -4.56 -3.98 -0.31
N PHE A 33 -4.55 -4.30 0.99
CA PHE A 33 -4.78 -3.32 2.04
C PHE A 33 -3.78 -2.17 1.95
N ALA A 34 -2.49 -2.48 1.78
CA ALA A 34 -1.45 -1.48 1.62
C ALA A 34 -1.66 -0.56 0.40
N ASP A 35 -2.06 -1.15 -0.74
CA ASP A 35 -2.36 -0.40 -1.96
C ASP A 35 -3.54 0.56 -1.78
N ILE A 36 -4.60 0.14 -1.08
CA ILE A 36 -5.74 1.00 -0.73
C ILE A 36 -5.27 2.18 0.13
N LEU A 37 -4.52 1.91 1.21
CA LEU A 37 -4.02 2.95 2.10
C LEU A 37 -3.17 3.99 1.36
N LEU A 38 -2.28 3.52 0.49
CA LEU A 38 -1.43 4.38 -0.35
C LEU A 38 -2.23 5.27 -1.27
N TYR A 39 -3.21 4.72 -1.98
CA TYR A 39 -4.06 5.49 -2.88
C TYR A 39 -4.91 6.51 -2.14
N MET A 40 -5.44 6.14 -0.96
CA MET A 40 -6.21 7.06 -0.13
C MET A 40 -5.34 8.23 0.36
N ALA A 41 -4.13 7.95 0.87
CA ALA A 41 -3.20 8.98 1.31
C ALA A 41 -2.72 9.87 0.14
N ALA A 42 -2.36 9.27 -0.99
CA ALA A 42 -1.91 9.98 -2.18
C ALA A 42 -3.01 10.89 -2.75
N GLY A 43 -4.21 10.34 -2.97
CA GLY A 43 -5.35 11.08 -3.48
C GLY A 43 -5.73 12.23 -2.56
N SER A 44 -5.72 12.01 -1.25
CA SER A 44 -5.96 13.05 -0.26
C SER A 44 -4.96 14.21 -0.39
N CYS A 45 -3.66 13.91 -0.43
CA CYS A 45 -2.63 14.95 -0.56
C CYS A 45 -2.77 15.73 -1.87
N ILE A 46 -3.00 15.05 -3.00
CA ILE A 46 -3.16 15.70 -4.31
C ILE A 46 -4.41 16.59 -4.33
N ILE A 47 -5.55 16.07 -3.89
CA ILE A 47 -6.82 16.82 -3.87
C ILE A 47 -6.67 18.06 -2.98
N LEU A 48 -6.07 17.92 -1.80
CA LEU A 48 -5.85 19.05 -0.91
C LEU A 48 -4.92 20.09 -1.53
N ALA A 49 -3.84 19.65 -2.21
CA ALA A 49 -2.91 20.56 -2.84
C ALA A 49 -3.56 21.36 -3.97
N LEU A 50 -4.41 20.70 -4.76
CA LEU A 50 -5.21 21.34 -5.81
C LEU A 50 -6.33 22.21 -5.24
N SER A 51 -6.89 21.87 -4.08
CA SER A 51 -7.98 22.66 -3.49
C SER A 51 -7.57 24.08 -3.12
N GLN A 52 -6.28 24.31 -2.88
CA GLN A 52 -5.73 25.64 -2.64
C GLN A 52 -5.83 26.55 -3.87
N ILE A 53 -5.99 26.00 -5.08
CA ILE A 53 -6.11 26.78 -6.32
C ILE A 53 -7.41 27.58 -6.36
N TRP A 54 -8.51 26.97 -5.91
CA TRP A 54 -9.85 27.55 -6.02
C TRP A 54 -10.33 28.23 -4.74
N GLY A 55 -9.67 28.04 -3.60
CA GLY A 55 -10.02 28.70 -2.34
C GLY A 55 -11.52 28.59 -2.03
N ASP A 56 -12.21 29.73 -2.00
CA ASP A 56 -13.64 29.83 -1.70
C ASP A 56 -14.58 29.72 -2.92
N SER A 57 -14.05 29.76 -4.16
CA SER A 57 -14.86 29.80 -5.38
C SER A 57 -14.36 28.83 -6.46
N ILE A 58 -15.28 28.00 -6.97
CA ILE A 58 -15.01 27.02 -8.04
C ILE A 58 -14.93 27.70 -9.43
N ASP A 59 -15.06 29.04 -9.53
CA ASP A 59 -14.95 29.74 -10.83
C ASP A 59 -13.50 29.66 -11.38
N PRO A 60 -13.26 29.02 -12.55
CA PRO A 60 -11.93 28.86 -13.13
C PRO A 60 -11.19 30.16 -13.40
N ARG A 61 -11.92 31.28 -13.51
CA ARG A 61 -11.33 32.60 -13.80
C ARG A 61 -10.65 33.22 -12.58
N THR A 62 -11.03 32.81 -11.37
CA THR A 62 -10.47 33.32 -10.11
C THR A 62 -9.41 32.41 -9.51
N TRP A 63 -9.02 31.36 -10.23
CA TRP A 63 -8.07 30.37 -9.74
C TRP A 63 -6.66 30.95 -9.61
N SER A 64 -6.10 30.83 -8.40
CA SER A 64 -4.75 31.27 -8.08
C SER A 64 -3.77 30.11 -8.28
N TRP A 65 -3.36 29.89 -9.53
CA TRP A 65 -2.44 28.82 -9.89
C TRP A 65 -1.07 28.89 -9.18
N GLY A 66 -0.71 30.06 -8.62
CA GLY A 66 0.51 30.26 -7.84
C GLY A 66 0.42 29.82 -6.37
N GLN A 67 -0.77 29.50 -5.85
CA GLN A 67 -0.99 29.12 -4.44
C GLN A 67 -1.01 27.61 -4.22
N ILE A 68 -0.64 26.82 -5.24
CA ILE A 68 -0.56 25.36 -5.12
C ILE A 68 0.43 24.99 -4.00
N ASP A 69 -0.03 24.14 -3.09
CA ASP A 69 0.86 23.57 -2.07
C ASP A 69 1.76 22.51 -2.72
N VAL A 70 2.92 22.96 -3.22
CA VAL A 70 3.89 22.11 -3.92
C VAL A 70 4.38 20.98 -3.03
N LEU A 71 4.56 21.22 -1.73
CA LEU A 71 5.02 20.18 -0.81
C LEU A 71 4.00 19.05 -0.69
N MET A 72 2.73 19.40 -0.54
CA MET A 72 1.65 18.41 -0.44
C MET A 72 1.40 17.70 -1.77
N LEU A 73 1.56 18.41 -2.90
CA LEU A 73 1.50 17.81 -4.23
C LEU A 73 2.63 16.80 -4.45
N VAL A 74 3.87 17.15 -4.09
CA VAL A 74 5.04 16.27 -4.19
C VAL A 74 4.89 15.07 -3.27
N ALA A 75 4.40 15.25 -2.04
CA ALA A 75 4.11 14.14 -1.12
C ALA A 75 3.06 13.19 -1.72
N GLY A 76 1.99 13.73 -2.30
CA GLY A 76 0.95 12.95 -2.97
C GLY A 76 1.46 12.16 -4.17
N ILE A 77 2.27 12.78 -5.03
CA ILE A 77 2.92 12.12 -6.17
C ILE A 77 3.90 11.05 -5.67
N GLY A 78 4.68 11.33 -4.63
CA GLY A 78 5.60 10.36 -4.02
C GLY A 78 4.88 9.14 -3.46
N LEU A 79 3.75 9.33 -2.77
CA LEU A 79 2.90 8.25 -2.28
C LEU A 79 2.31 7.42 -3.43
N TRP A 80 1.87 8.08 -4.50
CA TRP A 80 1.40 7.39 -5.71
C TRP A 80 2.51 6.54 -6.35
N LEU A 81 3.74 7.08 -6.46
CA LEU A 81 4.90 6.34 -6.94
C LEU A 81 5.24 5.15 -6.04
N CYS A 82 5.06 5.26 -4.72
CA CYS A 82 5.22 4.14 -3.79
C CYS A 82 4.22 3.02 -4.06
N SER A 83 2.96 3.34 -4.35
CA SER A 83 1.97 2.33 -4.80
C SER A 83 2.39 1.67 -6.10
N GLN A 84 2.84 2.44 -7.10
CA GLN A 84 3.33 1.88 -8.36
C GLN A 84 4.56 0.97 -8.15
N ALA A 85 5.46 1.35 -7.24
CA ALA A 85 6.66 0.58 -6.92
C ALA A 85 6.34 -0.75 -6.21
N ILE A 86 5.34 -0.79 -5.34
CA ILE A 86 4.85 -2.03 -4.72
C ILE A 86 4.20 -2.94 -5.77
N ASN A 87 3.49 -2.34 -6.74
CA ASN A 87 2.88 -3.02 -7.87
C ASN A 87 3.85 -3.28 -9.05
N ASN A 88 5.16 -3.05 -8.85
CA ASN A 88 6.23 -3.32 -9.81
C ASN A 88 6.07 -2.60 -11.17
N PHE A 89 5.42 -1.43 -11.21
CA PHE A 89 5.17 -0.58 -12.39
C PHE A 89 4.44 -1.25 -13.59
N ARG A 90 4.13 -2.55 -13.51
CA ARG A 90 3.47 -3.28 -14.61
C ARG A 90 2.01 -2.87 -14.81
N ARG A 91 1.49 -1.99 -13.95
CA ARG A 91 0.09 -1.99 -13.58
C ARG A 91 -0.38 -0.59 -13.17
N ILE A 92 -0.69 0.27 -14.14
CA ILE A 92 -1.20 1.65 -13.95
C ILE A 92 -2.45 1.71 -13.04
N LEU A 93 -3.35 0.73 -13.15
CA LEU A 93 -4.54 0.65 -12.28
C LEU A 93 -4.19 0.13 -10.88
N PRO A 94 -4.77 0.71 -9.81
CA PRO A 94 -4.71 0.17 -8.46
C PRO A 94 -5.17 -1.31 -8.43
N THR A 95 -4.61 -2.08 -7.52
CA THR A 95 -4.92 -3.50 -7.35
C THR A 95 -6.36 -3.69 -6.86
N TRP A 96 -6.86 -2.85 -5.95
CA TRP A 96 -8.26 -2.87 -5.52
C TRP A 96 -9.25 -2.62 -6.66
N LEU A 97 -8.92 -1.68 -7.55
CA LEU A 97 -9.76 -1.35 -8.69
C LEU A 97 -9.79 -2.51 -9.70
N ARG A 98 -8.69 -3.25 -9.82
CA ARG A 98 -8.67 -4.48 -10.63
C ARG A 98 -9.55 -5.59 -10.06
N ILE A 99 -9.56 -5.77 -8.74
CA ILE A 99 -10.47 -6.73 -8.10
C ILE A 99 -11.92 -6.36 -8.41
N LEU A 100 -12.26 -5.09 -8.24
CA LEU A 100 -13.59 -4.58 -8.56
C LEU A 100 -13.96 -4.82 -10.03
N LEU A 101 -13.00 -4.62 -10.94
CA LEU A 101 -13.16 -4.82 -12.39
C LEU A 101 -12.98 -6.29 -12.84
N LYS A 102 -12.80 -7.24 -11.91
CA LYS A 102 -12.51 -8.66 -12.18
C LYS A 102 -11.35 -8.88 -13.17
N LEU A 103 -10.37 -7.97 -13.17
CA LEU A 103 -9.18 -8.08 -14.02
C LEU A 103 -8.19 -9.08 -13.43
N PRO A 104 -7.42 -9.81 -14.26
CA PRO A 104 -6.50 -10.85 -13.78
C PRO A 104 -5.49 -10.28 -12.77
N MET A 105 -5.61 -10.77 -11.54
CA MET A 105 -4.62 -10.56 -10.50
C MET A 105 -3.41 -11.41 -10.83
N ALA A 106 -2.29 -10.75 -11.08
CA ALA A 106 -1.00 -11.42 -10.95
C ALA A 106 -0.13 -10.50 -10.12
N PRO A 107 -0.25 -10.53 -8.79
CA PRO A 107 0.97 -10.76 -8.06
C PRO A 107 1.46 -12.17 -8.42
N LYS A 108 2.74 -12.30 -8.76
CA LYS A 108 3.41 -13.57 -8.45
C LYS A 108 3.23 -13.75 -6.95
N SER A 109 2.69 -14.89 -6.50
CA SER A 109 2.47 -15.09 -5.08
C SER A 109 3.79 -14.95 -4.32
N ILE A 110 3.71 -14.62 -3.03
CA ILE A 110 4.91 -14.36 -2.22
C ILE A 110 5.84 -15.57 -2.20
N ALA A 111 5.30 -16.79 -2.34
CA ALA A 111 6.07 -18.02 -2.53
C ALA A 111 6.98 -18.02 -3.78
N GLU A 112 6.65 -17.24 -4.81
CA GLU A 112 7.49 -17.07 -6.02
C GLU A 112 8.42 -15.85 -5.96
N GLN A 113 8.34 -15.03 -4.92
CA GLN A 113 9.15 -13.82 -4.78
C GLN A 113 10.42 -14.09 -3.96
N SER A 114 11.55 -13.53 -4.38
CA SER A 114 12.77 -13.61 -3.58
C SER A 114 12.63 -12.78 -2.30
N SER A 115 13.26 -13.21 -1.21
CA SER A 115 13.28 -12.51 0.09
C SER A 115 13.69 -11.02 -0.06
N GLU A 116 14.58 -10.71 -1.01
CA GLU A 116 14.98 -9.34 -1.35
C GLU A 116 13.84 -8.49 -1.95
N SER A 117 12.95 -9.08 -2.74
CA SER A 117 11.77 -8.39 -3.29
C SER A 117 10.77 -8.03 -2.20
N VAL A 118 10.56 -8.94 -1.25
CA VAL A 118 9.70 -8.76 -0.07
C VAL A 118 10.26 -7.65 0.83
N LYS A 119 11.55 -7.67 1.13
CA LYS A 119 12.24 -6.60 1.90
C LYS A 119 12.16 -5.23 1.23
N ARG A 120 12.31 -5.18 -0.11
CA ARG A 120 12.17 -3.93 -0.87
C ARG A 120 10.78 -3.33 -0.73
N ARG A 121 9.72 -4.13 -0.82
CA ARG A 121 8.33 -3.65 -0.66
C ARG A 121 8.07 -3.12 0.74
N GLY A 122 8.56 -3.81 1.77
CA GLY A 122 8.51 -3.33 3.16
C GLY A 122 9.16 -1.96 3.33
N ARG A 123 10.35 -1.74 2.75
CA ARG A 123 11.03 -0.42 2.77
C ARG A 123 10.25 0.67 2.04
N ILE A 124 9.61 0.35 0.92
CA ILE A 124 8.75 1.30 0.18
C ILE A 124 7.55 1.71 1.04
N LEU A 125 6.95 0.77 1.78
CA LEU A 125 5.84 1.08 2.71
C LEU A 125 6.29 1.98 3.86
N LEU A 126 7.49 1.80 4.40
CA LEU A 126 8.05 2.68 5.42
C LEU A 126 8.32 4.09 4.87
N LEU A 127 8.86 4.19 3.65
CA LEU A 127 9.05 5.48 2.98
C LEU A 127 7.70 6.18 2.74
N ALA A 128 6.68 5.43 2.31
CA ALA A 128 5.34 5.95 2.15
C ALA A 128 4.73 6.42 3.48
N ALA A 129 4.94 5.69 4.58
CA ALA A 129 4.53 6.14 5.90
C ALA A 129 5.16 7.50 6.25
N GLY A 130 6.46 7.67 5.97
CA GLY A 130 7.15 8.96 6.14
C GLY A 130 6.53 10.09 5.32
N LEU A 131 6.23 9.84 4.03
CA LEU A 131 5.56 10.82 3.17
C LEU A 131 4.15 11.18 3.67
N ALA A 132 3.39 10.19 4.17
CA ALA A 132 2.08 10.42 4.75
C ALA A 132 2.14 11.27 6.02
N VAL A 133 3.18 11.09 6.86
CA VAL A 133 3.45 11.97 8.01
C VAL A 133 3.74 13.40 7.55
N VAL A 134 4.56 13.58 6.51
CA VAL A 134 4.85 14.91 5.95
C VAL A 134 3.57 15.59 5.45
N GLY A 135 2.71 14.85 4.76
CA GLY A 135 1.39 15.34 4.34
C GLY A 135 0.51 15.75 5.53
N GLY A 136 0.39 14.89 6.55
CA GLY A 136 -0.37 15.19 7.77
C GLY A 136 0.17 16.39 8.53
N TRP A 137 1.49 16.50 8.68
CA TRP A 137 2.16 17.65 9.29
C TRP A 137 1.87 18.94 8.51
N ARG A 138 1.93 18.90 7.18
CA ARG A 138 1.65 20.06 6.35
C ARG A 138 0.21 20.55 6.50
N VAL A 139 -0.76 19.63 6.54
CA VAL A 139 -2.18 19.95 6.81
C VAL A 139 -2.34 20.58 8.20
N ASN A 140 -1.63 20.08 9.21
CA ASN A 140 -1.71 20.60 10.57
C ASN A 140 -1.22 22.05 10.70
N ILE A 141 -0.11 22.41 10.04
CA ILE A 141 0.42 23.80 10.11
C ILE A 141 -0.30 24.74 9.15
N GLY A 142 -0.89 24.21 8.06
CA GLY A 142 -1.49 24.99 6.99
C GLY A 142 -2.75 25.78 7.36
N ALA A 143 -3.17 25.80 8.63
CA ALA A 143 -4.38 26.47 9.14
C ALA A 143 -5.70 26.10 8.42
N SER A 144 -5.67 25.12 7.52
CA SER A 144 -6.85 24.54 6.93
C SER A 144 -7.54 23.68 7.99
N GLU A 145 -8.47 24.27 8.73
CA GLU A 145 -9.45 23.53 9.53
C GLU A 145 -10.39 22.76 8.59
N LEU A 146 -9.83 21.80 7.87
CA LEU A 146 -10.56 20.72 7.23
C LEU A 146 -10.99 19.76 8.34
N ALA A 147 -11.92 20.20 9.17
CA ALA A 147 -12.65 19.31 10.04
C ALA A 147 -13.51 18.42 9.13
N GLY A 148 -13.32 17.11 9.20
CA GLY A 148 -14.26 16.19 8.55
C GLY A 148 -15.67 16.40 9.10
N ARG A 149 -16.70 15.92 8.39
CA ARG A 149 -18.11 15.96 8.88
C ARG A 149 -18.33 15.33 10.27
N ILE A 150 -17.33 14.59 10.77
CA ILE A 150 -17.31 13.87 12.05
C ILE A 150 -16.57 14.69 13.15
N GLY A 151 -16.10 15.91 12.85
CA GLY A 151 -15.36 16.76 13.80
C GLY A 151 -13.92 16.32 14.04
N VAL A 152 -13.42 15.32 13.29
CA VAL A 152 -12.04 14.85 13.35
C VAL A 152 -11.18 15.68 12.39
N PRO A 153 -10.08 16.30 12.86
CA PRO A 153 -9.16 17.03 12.00
C PRO A 153 -8.55 16.11 10.95
N PHE A 154 -8.53 16.54 9.69
CA PHE A 154 -8.05 15.67 8.61
C PHE A 154 -6.59 15.18 8.78
N TRP A 155 -5.73 15.95 9.45
CA TRP A 155 -4.35 15.55 9.71
C TRP A 155 -4.26 14.24 10.53
N THR A 156 -5.21 13.97 11.43
CA THR A 156 -5.21 12.73 12.22
C THR A 156 -5.48 11.51 11.36
N VAL A 157 -6.28 11.68 10.29
CA VAL A 157 -6.54 10.61 9.31
C VAL A 157 -5.25 10.27 8.56
N LEU A 158 -4.52 11.28 8.09
CA LEU A 158 -3.23 11.07 7.40
C LEU A 158 -2.18 10.42 8.31
N VAL A 159 -2.10 10.86 9.57
CA VAL A 159 -1.21 10.23 10.56
C VAL A 159 -1.65 8.80 10.88
N GLY A 160 -2.95 8.53 11.00
CA GLY A 160 -3.48 7.18 11.17
C GLY A 160 -3.14 6.26 10.01
N LEU A 161 -3.29 6.74 8.76
CA LEU A 161 -2.87 6.02 7.56
C LEU A 161 -1.36 5.77 7.57
N ALA A 162 -0.55 6.75 8.00
CA ALA A 162 0.89 6.59 8.12
C ALA A 162 1.28 5.49 9.12
N ILE A 163 0.62 5.42 10.27
CA ILE A 163 0.84 4.36 11.26
C ILE A 163 0.49 3.00 10.67
N LEU A 164 -0.66 2.87 10.00
CA LEU A 164 -1.06 1.61 9.37
C LEU A 164 -0.07 1.19 8.28
N LEU A 165 0.42 2.11 7.46
CA LEU A 165 1.46 1.84 6.46
C LEU A 165 2.78 1.39 7.12
N ALA A 166 3.18 2.02 8.22
CA ALA A 166 4.38 1.65 8.96
C ALA A 166 4.27 0.24 9.56
N LEU A 167 3.15 -0.07 10.23
CA LEU A 167 2.88 -1.40 10.78
C LEU A 167 2.85 -2.46 9.68
N THR A 168 2.22 -2.14 8.54
CA THR A 168 2.17 -3.02 7.38
C THR A 168 3.57 -3.30 6.84
N GLY A 169 4.39 -2.25 6.66
CA GLY A 169 5.77 -2.38 6.21
C GLY A 169 6.65 -3.17 7.17
N LEU A 170 6.53 -2.95 8.48
CA LEU A 170 7.27 -3.70 9.50
C LEU A 170 6.92 -5.18 9.50
N ARG A 171 5.63 -5.53 9.47
CA ARG A 171 5.20 -6.93 9.41
C ARG A 171 5.70 -7.62 8.14
N TRP A 172 5.72 -6.89 7.03
CA TRP A 172 6.23 -7.38 5.76
C TRP A 172 7.72 -7.74 5.82
N ILE A 173 8.52 -6.92 6.52
CA ILE A 173 9.95 -7.19 6.75
C ILE A 173 10.13 -8.40 7.69
N GLN A 174 9.33 -8.48 8.75
CA GLN A 174 9.37 -9.61 9.68
C GLN A 174 9.08 -10.95 8.99
N MET A 175 8.07 -10.99 8.11
CA MET A 175 7.75 -12.18 7.31
C MET A 175 8.93 -12.58 6.41
N ALA A 176 9.61 -11.61 5.79
CA ALA A 176 10.76 -11.87 4.93
C ALA A 176 11.96 -12.50 5.69
N ASP A 177 12.13 -12.14 6.96
CA ASP A 177 13.20 -12.69 7.80
C ASP A 177 12.87 -14.11 8.30
N GLN A 178 11.60 -14.39 8.61
CA GLN A 178 11.15 -15.73 9.04
C GLN A 178 11.33 -16.79 7.95
N GLU A 179 11.01 -16.49 6.68
CA GLU A 179 11.23 -17.42 5.57
C GLU A 179 12.72 -17.69 5.29
N SER A 180 13.58 -16.71 5.58
CA SER A 180 15.03 -16.86 5.40
C SER A 180 15.67 -17.81 6.41
N THR A 181 15.05 -17.97 7.58
CA THR A 181 15.55 -18.85 8.65
C THR A 181 15.17 -20.32 8.42
N VAL A 182 14.02 -20.59 7.78
CA VAL A 182 13.53 -21.96 7.52
C VAL A 182 14.32 -22.65 6.41
N LYS A 183 14.94 -21.90 5.48
CA LYS A 183 15.78 -22.47 4.40
C LYS A 183 17.19 -22.91 4.85
N VAL A 184 17.53 -22.76 6.12
CA VAL A 184 18.87 -23.07 6.66
C VAL A 184 18.89 -24.38 7.47
N PHE A 185 17.77 -25.09 7.60
CA PHE A 185 17.69 -26.39 8.24
C PHE A 185 17.43 -27.52 7.24
#